data_AF-A0A2M9MYA1-F1
#
_entry.id   AF-A0A2M9MYA1-F1
#
_cell.length_a   1.000
_cell.length_b   1.000
_cell.length_c   1.000
_cell.angle_alpha   90.00
_cell.angle_beta   90.00
_cell.angle_gamma   90.00
#
_symmetry.space_group_name_H-M   'P 1'
#
loop_
_entity.id
_entity.type
_entity.pdbx_description
1 polymer ?
#
loop_
_entity_poly.entity_id
_entity_poly.type
_entity_poly.pdbx_seq_one_letter_code
_entity_poly.pdbx_strand_id
1 'polypeptide(L)'
;MIPFVAMLVSLLLFRTLGFAGWEYVNDWVISLRLAVAVLFLVTASAHWGKRRPDLIAMIPPGIPKAALMVTITGVLEIAGAILIVIPATTALASAGLALMLAGMFPANVYAANHHLSLGGKPVTPIGPRTMLQIVFLAAVLMAGWLPPQG
;
A
#
# COMPACT_ATOMS: atom_id res chain seq x y z
N MET A 1 -1.28 8.36 7.01
CA MET A 1 -2.24 7.73 7.95
C MET A 1 -3.42 7.06 7.26
N ILE A 2 -4.11 7.69 6.30
CA ILE A 2 -5.33 7.12 5.67
C ILE A 2 -5.15 5.66 5.18
N PRO A 3 -4.08 5.30 4.42
CA PRO A 3 -3.93 3.92 3.93
C PRO A 3 -3.75 2.90 5.07
N PHE A 4 -3.02 3.28 6.12
CA PHE A 4 -2.83 2.45 7.31
C PHE A 4 -4.16 2.20 8.04
N VAL A 5 -4.95 3.24 8.24
CA VAL A 5 -6.27 3.12 8.86
C VAL A 5 -7.19 2.24 8.00
N ALA A 6 -7.19 2.43 6.68
CA ALA A 6 -7.98 1.61 5.77
C ALA A 6 -7.60 0.13 5.84
N MET A 7 -6.30 -0.19 5.89
CA MET A 7 -5.80 -1.55 6.06
C MET A 7 -6.25 -2.16 7.39
N LEU A 8 -6.09 -1.44 8.51
CA LEU A 8 -6.49 -1.94 9.82
C LEU A 8 -8.00 -2.15 9.92
N VAL A 9 -8.79 -1.18 9.47
CA VAL A 9 -10.26 -1.26 9.52
C VAL A 9 -10.76 -2.41 8.64
N SER A 10 -10.24 -2.55 7.43
CA SER A 10 -10.62 -3.66 6.54
C SER A 10 -10.18 -5.02 7.09
N LEU A 11 -8.98 -5.13 7.68
CA LEU A 11 -8.55 -6.36 8.34
C LEU A 11 -9.50 -6.74 9.48
N LEU A 12 -9.81 -5.81 10.37
CA LEU A 12 -10.74 -6.05 11.48
C LEU A 12 -12.13 -6.43 10.96
N LEU A 13 -12.61 -5.76 9.92
CA LEU A 13 -13.89 -6.09 9.28
C LEU A 13 -13.88 -7.54 8.76
N PHE A 14 -12.90 -7.95 7.96
CA PHE A 14 -12.84 -9.32 7.43
C PHE A 14 -12.69 -10.36 8.54
N ARG A 15 -11.93 -10.06 9.61
CA ARG A 15 -11.84 -10.92 10.79
C ARG A 15 -13.18 -11.08 11.50
N THR A 16 -13.93 -9.99 11.70
CA THR A 16 -15.26 -10.05 12.33
C THR A 16 -16.27 -10.82 11.48
N LEU A 17 -16.23 -10.66 10.16
CA LEU A 17 -17.08 -11.41 9.24
C LEU A 17 -16.74 -12.90 9.23
N GLY A 18 -15.46 -13.24 9.35
CA GLY A 18 -14.99 -14.62 9.50
C GLY A 18 -15.57 -15.28 10.75
N PHE A 19 -15.49 -14.59 11.89
CA PHE A 19 -16.10 -15.07 13.15
C PHE A 19 -17.64 -15.11 13.10
N ALA A 20 -18.27 -14.27 12.28
CA ALA A 20 -19.72 -14.27 12.07
C ALA A 20 -20.21 -15.38 11.10
N GLY A 21 -19.31 -16.24 10.60
CA GLY A 21 -19.64 -17.41 9.79
C GLY A 21 -19.25 -17.32 8.31
N TRP A 22 -18.58 -16.26 7.86
CA TRP A 22 -18.04 -16.22 6.50
C TRP A 22 -16.72 -16.98 6.41
N GLU A 23 -16.81 -18.28 6.14
CA GLU A 23 -15.67 -19.22 6.16
C GLU A 23 -14.45 -18.76 5.32
N TYR A 24 -14.70 -18.16 4.14
CA TYR A 24 -13.64 -17.69 3.26
C TYR A 24 -12.68 -16.68 3.92
N VAL A 25 -13.18 -15.79 4.77
CA VAL A 25 -12.36 -14.79 5.50
C VAL A 25 -12.11 -15.18 6.96
N ASN A 26 -12.53 -16.38 7.37
CA ASN A 26 -12.19 -16.89 8.69
C ASN A 26 -10.68 -17.16 8.81
N ASP A 27 -10.02 -17.45 7.69
CA ASP A 27 -8.57 -17.44 7.59
C ASP A 27 -7.99 -16.02 7.70
N TRP A 28 -7.03 -15.85 8.61
CA TRP A 28 -6.44 -14.54 8.88
C TRP A 28 -5.49 -14.08 7.78
N VAL A 29 -4.85 -14.99 7.04
CA VAL A 29 -3.98 -14.68 5.90
C VAL A 29 -4.82 -14.19 4.72
N ILE A 30 -5.96 -14.83 4.45
CA ILE A 30 -6.92 -14.37 3.43
C ILE A 30 -7.45 -12.98 3.80
N SER A 31 -7.85 -12.78 5.06
CA SER A 31 -8.25 -11.45 5.55
C SER A 31 -7.14 -10.39 5.36
N LEU A 32 -5.89 -10.76 5.62
CA LEU A 32 -4.73 -9.88 5.42
C LEU A 32 -4.51 -9.56 3.94
N ARG A 33 -4.63 -10.53 3.03
CA ARG A 33 -4.52 -10.32 1.57
C ARG A 33 -5.54 -9.29 1.09
N LEU A 34 -6.79 -9.42 1.54
CA LEU A 34 -7.86 -8.47 1.22
C LEU A 34 -7.58 -7.08 1.81
N ALA A 35 -7.10 -7.00 3.06
CA ALA A 35 -6.74 -5.74 3.69
C ALA A 35 -5.55 -5.03 2.99
N VAL A 36 -4.56 -5.79 2.53
CA VAL A 36 -3.44 -5.29 1.71
C VAL A 36 -3.93 -4.83 0.33
N ALA A 37 -4.89 -5.53 -0.27
CA ALA A 37 -5.52 -5.06 -1.51
C ALA A 37 -6.24 -3.71 -1.28
N VAL A 38 -6.99 -3.56 -0.19
CA VAL A 38 -7.64 -2.28 0.18
C VAL A 38 -6.59 -1.18 0.41
N LEU A 39 -5.49 -1.48 1.12
CA LEU A 39 -4.37 -0.56 1.31
C LEU A 39 -3.91 0.03 -0.03
N PHE A 40 -3.59 -0.85 -1.00
CA PHE A 40 -3.07 -0.43 -2.30
C PHE A 40 -4.11 0.22 -3.19
N LEU A 41 -5.38 -0.16 -3.12
CA LEU A 41 -6.44 0.57 -3.84
C LEU A 41 -6.60 2.00 -3.30
N VAL A 42 -6.46 2.18 -1.98
CA VAL A 42 -6.51 3.52 -1.36
C VAL A 42 -5.28 4.35 -1.75
N THR A 43 -4.07 3.80 -1.79
CA THR A 43 -2.89 4.54 -2.26
C THR A 43 -2.98 4.82 -3.75
N ALA A 44 -3.42 3.83 -4.54
CA ALA A 44 -3.63 3.95 -5.97
C ALA A 44 -4.54 5.14 -6.27
N SER A 45 -5.67 5.28 -5.56
CA SER A 45 -6.63 6.38 -5.77
C SER A 45 -5.99 7.79 -5.77
N ALA A 46 -4.86 8.00 -5.08
CA ALA A 46 -4.18 9.30 -5.04
C ALA A 46 -3.45 9.64 -6.36
N HIS A 47 -3.15 8.64 -7.20
CA HIS A 47 -2.48 8.80 -8.49
C HIS A 47 -3.36 9.47 -9.54
N TRP A 48 -4.66 9.56 -9.30
CA TRP A 48 -5.63 10.22 -10.17
C TRP A 48 -6.35 11.36 -9.43
N GLY A 49 -6.55 12.50 -10.09
CA GLY A 49 -7.28 13.64 -9.53
C GLY A 49 -6.44 14.58 -8.65
N LYS A 50 -7.06 15.11 -7.58
CA LYS A 50 -6.56 16.29 -6.84
C LYS A 50 -5.22 16.08 -6.12
N ARG A 51 -4.88 14.85 -5.74
CA ARG A 51 -3.63 14.52 -5.02
C ARG A 51 -2.46 14.23 -5.96
N ARG A 52 -2.71 14.09 -7.27
CA ARG A 52 -1.69 13.76 -8.26
C ARG A 52 -0.56 14.79 -8.34
N PRO A 53 -0.83 16.12 -8.35
CA PRO A 53 0.25 17.12 -8.37
C PRO A 53 1.19 16.99 -7.17
N ASP A 54 0.64 16.73 -5.98
CA ASP A 54 1.41 16.54 -4.76
C ASP A 54 2.33 15.31 -4.87
N LEU A 55 1.81 14.18 -5.38
CA LEU A 55 2.63 12.98 -5.60
C LEU A 55 3.79 13.23 -6.59
N ILE A 56 3.55 14.05 -7.61
CA ILE A 56 4.60 14.43 -8.57
C ILE A 56 5.66 15.27 -7.87
N ALA A 57 5.25 16.22 -7.02
CA ALA A 57 6.17 17.07 -6.26
C ALA A 57 7.01 16.30 -5.23
N MET A 58 6.54 15.14 -4.78
CA MET A 58 7.30 14.25 -3.88
C MET A 58 8.45 13.50 -4.59
N ILE A 59 8.47 13.47 -5.92
CA ILE A 59 9.52 12.76 -6.67
C ILE A 59 10.80 13.62 -6.66
N PRO A 60 11.96 13.08 -6.20
CA PRO A 60 13.22 13.81 -6.19
C PRO A 60 13.65 14.29 -7.59
N PRO A 61 14.32 15.45 -7.71
CA PRO A 61 14.67 16.07 -8.99
C PRO A 61 15.61 15.23 -9.88
N GLY A 62 16.27 14.21 -9.34
CA GLY A 62 17.10 13.28 -10.10
C GLY A 62 16.33 12.20 -10.88
N ILE A 63 15.01 12.09 -10.68
CA ILE A 63 14.17 11.10 -11.37
C ILE A 63 13.49 11.76 -12.58
N PRO A 64 13.82 11.35 -13.82
CA PRO A 64 13.19 11.92 -14.99
C PRO A 64 11.72 11.50 -15.10
N LYS A 65 10.90 12.34 -15.73
CA LYS A 65 9.49 12.05 -16.03
C LYS A 65 8.66 11.68 -14.78
N ALA A 66 8.77 12.46 -13.71
CA ALA A 66 8.03 12.28 -12.46
C ALA A 66 6.53 11.96 -12.65
N ALA A 67 5.85 12.73 -13.52
CA ALA A 67 4.43 12.50 -13.83
C ALA A 67 4.12 11.11 -14.42
N LEU A 68 5.05 10.55 -15.22
CA LEU A 68 4.92 9.20 -15.76
C LEU A 68 5.17 8.16 -14.67
N MET A 69 6.16 8.37 -13.81
CA MET A 69 6.45 7.46 -12.69
C MET A 69 5.26 7.34 -11.75
N VAL A 70 4.59 8.45 -11.41
CA VAL A 70 3.32 8.44 -10.66
C VAL A 70 2.28 7.59 -11.38
N THR A 71 2.07 7.76 -12.69
CA THR A 71 1.11 6.91 -13.41
C THR A 71 1.49 5.43 -13.36
N ILE A 72 2.77 5.09 -13.54
CA ILE A 72 3.26 3.71 -13.51
C ILE A 72 3.04 3.09 -12.12
N THR A 73 3.43 3.79 -11.04
CA THR A 73 3.24 3.28 -9.68
C THR A 73 1.76 3.10 -9.37
N GLY A 74 0.88 4.01 -9.79
CA GLY A 74 -0.56 3.84 -9.62
C GLY A 74 -1.11 2.59 -10.31
N VAL A 75 -0.71 2.32 -11.55
CA VAL A 75 -1.14 1.11 -12.28
C VAL A 75 -0.59 -0.16 -11.61
N LEU A 76 0.67 -0.14 -11.17
CA LEU A 76 1.28 -1.26 -10.46
C LEU A 76 0.62 -1.53 -9.10
N GLU A 77 0.18 -0.50 -8.39
CA GLU A 77 -0.58 -0.66 -7.14
C GLU A 77 -1.93 -1.34 -7.39
N ILE A 78 -2.67 -0.94 -8.44
CA ILE A 78 -3.93 -1.60 -8.81
C ILE A 78 -3.67 -3.06 -9.21
N ALA A 79 -2.69 -3.30 -10.07
CA ALA A 79 -2.33 -4.64 -10.50
C ALA A 79 -1.92 -5.52 -9.30
N GLY A 80 -1.10 -4.99 -8.41
CA GLY A 80 -0.69 -5.66 -7.18
C GLY A 80 -1.88 -5.98 -6.26
N ALA A 81 -2.81 -5.04 -6.08
CA ALA A 81 -4.01 -5.24 -5.28
C ALA A 81 -4.92 -6.36 -5.84
N ILE A 82 -5.01 -6.49 -7.16
CA ILE A 82 -5.76 -7.57 -7.81
C ILE A 82 -4.99 -8.90 -7.71
N LEU A 83 -3.69 -8.90 -7.99
CA LEU A 83 -2.89 -10.12 -8.05
C LEU A 83 -2.61 -10.73 -6.67
N ILE A 84 -2.60 -9.93 -5.59
CA ILE A 84 -2.32 -10.42 -4.25
C ILE A 84 -3.48 -11.23 -3.65
N VAL A 85 -4.69 -11.12 -4.21
CA VAL A 85 -5.85 -11.90 -3.76
C VAL A 85 -6.01 -13.22 -4.53
N ILE A 86 -5.30 -13.38 -5.65
CA ILE A 86 -5.33 -14.59 -6.47
C ILE A 86 -4.23 -15.54 -5.98
N PRO A 87 -4.55 -16.76 -5.49
CA PRO A 87 -3.57 -17.66 -4.88
C PRO A 87 -2.36 -17.96 -5.79
N ALA A 88 -2.60 -18.15 -7.09
CA ALA A 88 -1.55 -18.45 -8.07
C ALA A 88 -0.53 -17.32 -8.27
N THR A 89 -0.89 -16.07 -7.97
CA THR A 89 -0.04 -14.89 -8.21
C THR A 89 0.35 -14.15 -6.93
N THR A 90 -0.14 -14.59 -5.77
CA THR A 90 0.01 -13.88 -4.48
C THR A 90 1.48 -13.65 -4.11
N ALA A 91 2.31 -14.68 -4.25
CA ALA A 91 3.75 -14.63 -4.03
C ALA A 91 4.46 -13.57 -4.88
N LEU A 92 4.20 -13.57 -6.18
CA LEU A 92 4.80 -12.63 -7.14
C LEU A 92 4.30 -11.20 -6.90
N ALA A 93 2.99 -11.03 -6.65
CA ALA A 93 2.39 -9.75 -6.33
C ALA A 93 2.99 -9.15 -5.06
N SER A 94 3.14 -9.97 -4.01
CA SER A 94 3.76 -9.57 -2.75
C SER A 94 5.21 -9.09 -2.94
N ALA A 95 6.03 -9.86 -3.66
CA ALA A 95 7.40 -9.46 -3.96
C ALA A 95 7.46 -8.13 -4.74
N GLY A 96 6.62 -7.99 -5.78
CA GLY A 96 6.54 -6.76 -6.57
C GLY A 96 6.09 -5.54 -5.75
N LEU A 97 5.05 -5.69 -4.94
CA LEU A 97 4.55 -4.64 -4.04
C LEU A 97 5.57 -4.26 -2.97
N ALA A 98 6.31 -5.23 -2.42
CA ALA A 98 7.38 -4.98 -1.45
C ALA A 98 8.56 -4.20 -2.08
N LEU A 99 8.98 -4.58 -3.29
CA LEU A 99 10.01 -3.85 -4.04
C LEU A 99 9.56 -2.43 -4.38
N MET A 100 8.31 -2.26 -4.78
CA MET A 100 7.75 -0.95 -5.08
C MET A 100 7.67 -0.08 -3.82
N LEU A 101 7.22 -0.64 -2.68
CA LEU A 101 7.24 0.05 -1.39
C LEU A 101 8.65 0.54 -1.04
N ALA A 102 9.67 -0.33 -1.16
CA ALA A 102 11.06 0.03 -0.93
C ALA A 102 11.53 1.13 -1.91
N GLY A 103 11.21 1.00 -3.19
CA GLY A 103 11.57 1.97 -4.24
C GLY A 103 10.88 3.33 -4.11
N MET A 104 9.69 3.40 -3.53
CA MET A 104 8.96 4.65 -3.27
C MET A 104 9.41 5.34 -1.97
N PHE A 105 10.15 4.66 -1.09
CA PHE A 105 10.57 5.23 0.18
C PHE A 105 11.44 6.50 0.04
N PRO A 106 12.39 6.59 -0.90
CA PRO A 106 13.15 7.83 -1.16
C PRO A 106 12.28 9.06 -1.44
N ALA A 107 11.14 8.91 -2.15
CA ALA A 107 10.21 10.00 -2.38
C ALA A 107 9.55 10.49 -1.07
N ASN A 108 9.29 9.58 -0.13
CA ASN A 108 8.77 9.94 1.19
C ASN A 108 9.81 10.65 2.06
N VAL A 109 11.07 10.22 1.99
CA VAL A 109 12.19 10.91 2.65
C VAL A 109 12.35 12.32 2.10
N TYR A 110 12.37 12.45 0.77
CA TYR A 110 12.46 13.75 0.10
C TYR A 110 11.33 14.68 0.52
N ALA A 111 10.09 14.20 0.47
CA ALA A 111 8.91 14.98 0.85
C ALA A 111 8.95 15.44 2.31
N ALA A 112 9.39 14.58 3.23
CA ALA A 112 9.50 14.92 4.65
C ALA A 112 10.59 15.99 4.88
N ASN A 113 11.75 15.85 4.25
CA ASN A 113 12.86 16.81 4.40
C ASN A 113 12.54 18.20 3.81
N HIS A 114 11.68 18.24 2.78
CA HIS A 114 11.26 19.49 2.12
C HIS A 114 9.92 20.02 2.63
N HIS A 115 9.37 19.44 3.70
CA HIS A 115 8.12 19.88 4.33
C HIS A 115 6.95 19.99 3.34
N LEU A 116 6.87 19.06 2.39
CA LEU A 116 5.83 19.07 1.37
C LEU A 116 4.45 18.78 1.98
N SER A 117 3.42 19.04 1.18
CA SER A 117 2.04 18.72 1.54
C SER A 117 1.44 17.66 0.61
N LEU A 118 0.51 16.87 1.13
CA LEU A 118 -0.28 15.90 0.38
C LEU A 118 -1.75 16.05 0.76
N GLY A 119 -2.57 16.46 -0.21
CA GLY A 119 -3.99 16.74 -0.02
C GLY A 119 -4.25 17.89 0.95
N GLY A 120 -3.44 18.94 0.89
CA GLY A 120 -3.57 20.13 1.74
C GLY A 120 -3.13 19.95 3.21
N LYS A 121 -2.46 18.83 3.53
CA LYS A 121 -1.89 18.57 4.86
C LYS A 121 -0.39 18.29 4.76
N PRO A 122 0.42 18.64 5.76
CA PRO A 122 1.83 18.25 5.79
C PRO A 122 1.99 16.74 5.61
N VAL A 123 3.02 16.32 4.87
CA VAL A 123 3.35 14.90 4.77
C VAL A 123 3.74 14.35 6.14
N THR A 124 3.60 13.02 6.29
CA THR A 124 3.96 12.36 7.55
C THR A 124 5.46 12.53 7.82
N PRO A 125 5.88 12.94 9.04
CA PRO A 125 7.29 13.05 9.39
C PRO A 125 8.03 11.72 9.22
N ILE A 126 9.35 11.79 9.00
CA ILE A 126 10.14 10.61 8.62
C ILE A 126 10.07 9.48 9.64
N GLY A 127 10.14 9.76 10.95
CA GLY A 127 10.08 8.73 12.00
C GLY A 127 8.83 7.86 11.92
N PRO A 128 7.61 8.44 12.10
CA PRO A 128 6.35 7.72 11.91
C PRO A 128 6.22 7.10 10.52
N ARG A 129 6.72 7.77 9.47
CA ARG A 129 6.66 7.24 8.10
C ARG A 129 7.47 5.95 7.95
N THR A 130 8.68 5.89 8.51
CA THR A 130 9.52 4.68 8.50
C THR A 130 8.85 3.55 9.27
N MET A 131 8.23 3.82 10.42
CA MET A 131 7.49 2.81 11.16
C MET A 131 6.32 2.24 10.34
N LEU A 132 5.52 3.11 9.71
CA LEU A 132 4.45 2.67 8.81
C LEU A 132 4.98 1.88 7.62
N GLN A 133 6.12 2.29 7.06
CA GLN A 133 6.76 1.59 5.95
C GLN A 133 7.14 0.15 6.33
N ILE A 134 7.70 -0.05 7.53
CA ILE A 134 8.02 -1.38 8.06
C ILE A 134 6.76 -2.21 8.22
N VAL A 135 5.69 -1.63 8.78
CA VAL A 135 4.40 -2.31 8.94
C VAL A 135 3.80 -2.72 7.59
N PHE A 136 3.84 -1.85 6.58
CA PHE A 136 3.35 -2.17 5.24
C PHE A 136 4.19 -3.27 4.57
N LEU A 137 5.52 -3.20 4.67
CA LEU A 137 6.40 -4.25 4.16
C LEU A 137 6.09 -5.60 4.83
N ALA A 138 5.98 -5.62 6.15
CA ALA A 138 5.63 -6.83 6.89
C ALA A 138 4.26 -7.38 6.47
N ALA A 139 3.23 -6.54 6.38
CA ALA A 139 1.88 -6.93 5.96
C ALA A 139 1.87 -7.53 4.55
N VAL A 140 2.57 -6.90 3.59
CA VAL A 140 2.68 -7.39 2.21
C VAL A 140 3.40 -8.72 2.14
N LEU A 141 4.52 -8.88 2.84
CA LEU A 141 5.30 -10.12 2.84
C LEU A 141 4.53 -11.26 3.52
N MET A 142 3.85 -10.98 4.64
CA MET A 142 3.01 -11.96 5.31
C MET A 142 1.83 -12.39 4.44
N ALA A 143 1.17 -11.46 3.75
CA ALA A 143 0.08 -11.76 2.83
C ALA A 143 0.53 -12.67 1.67
N GLY A 144 1.76 -12.49 1.19
CA GLY A 144 2.35 -13.25 0.09
C GLY A 144 2.82 -14.65 0.46
N TRP A 145 3.54 -14.76 1.58
CA TRP A 145 4.35 -15.93 1.88
C TRP A 145 3.83 -16.82 2.99
N LEU A 146 2.88 -16.36 3.78
CA LEU A 146 2.23 -17.25 4.74
C LEU A 146 1.18 -18.12 4.03
N PRO A 147 1.16 -19.43 4.30
CA PRO A 147 0.10 -20.29 3.80
C PRO A 147 -1.21 -19.96 4.55
N PRO A 148 -2.36 -19.94 3.84
CA PRO A 148 -3.66 -20.02 4.50
C PRO A 148 -3.72 -21.27 5.38
N GLN A 149 -4.34 -21.15 6.54
CA GLN A 149 -4.46 -22.15 7.60
C GLN A 149 -5.86 -22.77 7.67
N GLY A 150 -6.83 -22.24 6.93
CA GLY A 150 -8.22 -22.71 6.83
C GLY A 150 -8.54 -23.47 5.56
#